data_AF-A0A1D2IAG9-F1
#
_entry.id   AF-A0A1D2IAG9-F1
#
_cell.length_a   1.000
_cell.length_b   1.000
_cell.length_c   1.000
_cell.angle_alpha   90.00
_cell.angle_beta   90.00
_cell.angle_gamma   90.00
#
_symmetry.space_group_name_H-M   'P 1'
#
loop_
_entity.id
_entity.type
_entity.pdbx_description
1 polymer ?
#
loop_
_entity_poly.entity_id
_entity_poly.type
_entity_poly.pdbx_seq_one_letter_code
_entity_poly.pdbx_strand_id
1 'polypeptide(L)'
;MSAPLDLDAYLSLLRTDGALVNVGAPEQPVSLNLFSVIAGRKTLAGSSIGGIRQTQEMLDFCAAHGIGAEQRRPLPLRDRHGDDPTPGPARLGPARLGQA
;
A
#
# COMPACT_ATOMS: atom_id res chain seq x y z
N MET A 1 6.91 -2.63 6.24
CA MET A 1 8.23 -2.11 5.84
C MET A 1 8.41 -2.27 4.35
N SER A 2 8.08 -1.24 3.57
CA SER A 2 8.46 -1.18 2.16
C SER A 2 9.92 -0.75 2.06
N ALA A 3 10.69 -1.34 1.15
CA ALA A 3 11.99 -0.79 0.78
C ALA A 3 11.82 0.61 0.15
N PRO A 4 12.82 1.51 0.28
CA PRO A 4 12.80 2.80 -0.41
C PRO A 4 12.68 2.59 -1.93
N LEU A 5 11.74 3.30 -2.56
CA LEU A 5 11.52 3.23 -4.00
C LEU A 5 12.32 4.33 -4.71
N ASP A 6 13.34 3.94 -5.48
CA ASP A 6 14.09 4.86 -6.34
C ASP A 6 13.30 5.15 -7.63
N LEU A 7 12.43 6.16 -7.59
CA LEU A 7 11.58 6.53 -8.73
C LEU A 7 12.36 6.93 -9.98
N ASP A 8 13.53 7.56 -9.80
CA ASP A 8 14.35 8.05 -10.90
C ASP A 8 14.89 6.89 -11.74
N ALA A 9 15.31 5.80 -11.09
CA ALA A 9 15.71 4.57 -11.77
C ALA A 9 14.57 3.99 -12.62
N TYR A 10 13.35 3.91 -12.09
CA TYR A 10 12.21 3.38 -12.86
C TYR A 10 11.79 4.30 -14.01
N LEU A 11 11.83 5.63 -13.81
CA LEU A 11 11.51 6.59 -14.87
C LEU A 11 12.50 6.51 -16.04
N SER A 12 13.76 6.15 -15.78
CA SER A 12 14.78 5.96 -16.82
C SER A 12 14.48 4.78 -17.76
N LEU A 13 13.71 3.79 -17.29
CA LEU A 13 13.31 2.61 -18.08
C LEU A 13 12.15 2.91 -19.03
N LEU A 14 11.46 4.03 -18.86
CA LEU A 14 10.33 4.38 -19.70
C LEU A 14 10.79 4.92 -21.05
N ARG A 15 10.11 4.50 -22.12
CA ARG A 15 10.18 5.18 -23.43
C ARG A 15 9.74 6.64 -23.33
N THR A 16 10.12 7.49 -24.28
CA THR A 16 9.61 8.88 -24.39
C THR A 16 8.08 8.89 -24.36
N ASP A 17 7.49 9.85 -23.64
CA ASP A 17 6.04 9.95 -23.39
C ASP A 17 5.45 8.76 -22.61
N GLY A 18 6.28 7.96 -21.93
CA GLY A 18 5.85 6.88 -21.04
C GLY A 18 5.28 7.37 -19.71
N ALA A 19 4.48 6.53 -19.06
CA ALA A 19 3.87 6.81 -17.75
C ALA A 19 4.29 5.79 -16.69
N LEU A 20 4.63 6.29 -15.50
CA LEU A 20 4.74 5.49 -14.27
C LEU A 20 3.51 5.76 -13.41
N VAL A 21 2.78 4.71 -13.04
CA VAL A 21 1.60 4.81 -12.16
C VAL A 21 1.92 4.15 -10.83
N ASN A 22 2.07 4.94 -9.77
CA ASN A 22 2.30 4.42 -8.43
C ASN A 22 0.96 4.14 -7.73
N VAL A 23 0.77 2.89 -7.31
CA VAL A 23 -0.40 2.46 -6.51
C VAL A 23 -0.02 2.14 -5.05
N GLY A 24 1.26 2.27 -4.69
CA GLY A 24 1.76 2.06 -3.34
C GLY A 24 1.65 3.31 -2.48
N ALA A 25 1.47 3.12 -1.18
CA ALA A 25 1.44 4.19 -0.17
C ALA A 25 2.59 3.97 0.85
N PRO A 26 3.82 4.36 0.52
CA PRO A 26 4.94 4.24 1.46
C PRO A 26 4.76 5.18 2.66
N GLU A 27 5.19 4.73 3.83
CA GLU A 27 5.13 5.49 5.09
C GLU A 27 6.06 6.72 5.08
N GLN A 28 7.16 6.64 4.33
CA GLN A 28 8.16 7.69 4.21
C GLN A 28 7.97 8.48 2.90
N PRO A 29 8.29 9.79 2.89
CA PRO A 29 8.29 10.58 1.67
C PRO A 29 9.21 9.98 0.60
N VAL A 30 8.77 10.02 -0.65
CA VAL A 30 9.55 9.55 -1.80
C VAL A 30 10.25 10.73 -2.45
N SER A 31 11.56 10.61 -2.71
CA SER A 31 12.33 11.60 -3.48
C SER A 31 12.14 11.39 -4.98
N LEU A 32 12.15 12.50 -5.73
CA LEU A 32 12.06 12.50 -7.19
C LEU A 32 12.91 13.62 -7.77
N ASN A 33 13.81 13.31 -8.71
CA ASN A 33 14.45 14.32 -9.53
C ASN A 33 13.53 14.70 -10.70
N LEU A 34 13.07 15.96 -10.75
CA LEU A 34 12.19 16.45 -11.81
C LEU A 34 12.82 16.34 -13.20
N PHE A 35 14.15 16.35 -13.31
CA PHE A 35 14.81 16.16 -14.61
C PHE A 35 14.52 14.79 -15.21
N SER A 36 14.35 13.75 -14.39
CA SER A 36 13.98 12.39 -14.84
C SER A 36 12.61 12.35 -15.50
N VAL A 37 11.72 13.29 -15.16
CA VAL A 37 10.42 13.46 -15.80
C VAL A 37 10.56 14.31 -17.07
N ILE A 38 11.26 15.44 -16.98
CA ILE A 38 11.41 16.42 -18.08
C ILE A 38 12.15 15.82 -19.28
N ALA A 39 13.29 15.17 -19.04
CA ALA A 39 14.21 14.72 -20.09
C ALA A 39 13.58 13.77 -21.11
N GLY A 40 12.53 13.04 -20.71
CA GLY A 40 11.83 12.10 -21.59
C GLY A 40 10.33 12.39 -21.76
N ARG A 41 9.84 13.57 -21.36
CA ARG A 41 8.41 13.92 -21.35
C ARG A 41 7.56 12.86 -20.64
N LYS A 42 8.03 12.38 -19.49
CA LYS A 42 7.37 11.30 -18.75
C LYS A 42 6.15 11.82 -17.98
N THR A 43 5.25 10.90 -17.67
CA THR A 43 4.13 11.15 -16.75
C THR A 43 4.32 10.34 -15.48
N LEU A 44 4.11 10.98 -14.33
CA LEU A 44 3.96 10.31 -13.03
C LEU A 44 2.52 10.48 -12.57
N ALA A 45 1.84 9.37 -12.28
CA ALA A 45 0.44 9.35 -11.84
C ALA A 45 0.25 8.39 -10.67
N GLY A 46 -0.93 8.43 -10.06
CA GLY A 46 -1.32 7.49 -9.00
C GLY A 46 -2.82 7.22 -8.98
N SER A 47 -3.19 6.08 -8.39
CA SER A 47 -4.58 5.67 -8.18
C SER A 47 -4.65 4.72 -6.97
N SER A 48 -5.76 4.76 -6.23
CA SER A 48 -5.96 3.93 -5.04
C SER A 48 -6.90 2.74 -5.31
N ILE A 49 -8.06 3.00 -5.93
CA ILE A 49 -9.04 1.97 -6.25
C ILE A 49 -9.85 2.40 -7.48
N GLY A 50 -10.31 1.42 -8.27
CA GLY A 50 -11.25 1.64 -9.37
C GLY A 50 -12.69 1.90 -8.89
N GLY A 51 -13.48 2.56 -9.72
CA GLY A 51 -14.92 2.74 -9.45
C GLY A 51 -15.69 1.42 -9.60
N ILE A 52 -16.89 1.34 -9.02
CA ILE A 52 -17.72 0.11 -9.01
C ILE A 52 -17.91 -0.47 -10.43
N ARG A 53 -18.26 0.37 -11.42
CA ARG A 53 -18.45 -0.08 -12.81
C ARG A 53 -17.17 -0.62 -13.43
N GLN A 54 -16.03 0.05 -13.24
CA GLN A 54 -14.74 -0.41 -13.73
C GLN A 54 -14.30 -1.71 -13.07
N THR A 55 -14.58 -1.87 -11.77
CA THR A 55 -14.31 -3.11 -11.05
C THR A 55 -15.14 -4.26 -11.61
N GLN A 56 -16.41 -4.02 -11.98
CA GLN A 56 -17.22 -5.04 -12.65
C GLN A 56 -16.62 -5.45 -14.00
N GLU A 57 -16.25 -4.48 -14.84
CA GLU A 57 -15.59 -4.74 -16.13
C GLU A 57 -14.29 -5.55 -15.96
N MET A 58 -13.50 -5.24 -14.92
CA MET A 58 -12.28 -5.99 -14.59
C MET A 58 -12.58 -7.44 -14.17
N LEU A 59 -13.62 -7.65 -13.35
CA LEU A 59 -14.02 -8.99 -12.91
C LEU A 59 -14.53 -9.84 -14.09
N ASP A 60 -15.34 -9.25 -14.97
CA ASP A 60 -15.86 -9.91 -16.17
C ASP A 60 -14.72 -10.31 -17.12
N PHE A 61 -13.74 -9.40 -17.33
CA PHE A 61 -12.54 -9.68 -18.10
C PHE A 61 -11.71 -10.83 -17.50
N CYS A 62 -11.51 -10.82 -16.18
CA CYS A 62 -10.78 -11.87 -15.47
C CYS A 62 -11.46 -13.23 -15.62
N ALA A 63 -12.79 -13.28 -15.47
CA ALA A 63 -13.58 -14.50 -15.62
C ALA A 63 -13.48 -15.06 -17.05
N ALA A 64 -13.56 -14.20 -18.07
CA ALA A 64 -13.49 -14.61 -19.47
C ALA A 64 -12.11 -15.19 -19.87
N HIS A 65 -11.03 -14.78 -19.19
CA HIS A 65 -9.65 -15.18 -19.52
C HIS A 65 -9.02 -16.14 -18.50
N GLY A 66 -9.77 -16.56 -17.48
CA GLY A 66 -9.26 -17.43 -16.42
C GLY A 66 -8.15 -16.79 -15.57
N ILE A 67 -8.21 -15.46 -15.37
CA ILE A 67 -7.24 -14.72 -14.54
C ILE A 67 -7.72 -14.76 -13.09
N GLY A 68 -6.89 -15.28 -12.20
CA GLY A 68 -7.15 -15.33 -10.77
C GLY A 68 -5.92 -14.92 -9.97
N ALA A 69 -6.16 -14.41 -8.76
CA ALA A 69 -5.07 -14.12 -7.83
C ALA A 69 -4.44 -15.42 -7.32
N GLU A 70 -3.11 -15.48 -7.27
CA GLU A 70 -2.44 -16.50 -6.49
C GLU A 70 -2.66 -16.18 -5.00
N GLN A 71 -3.28 -17.13 -4.28
CA GLN A 71 -3.59 -16.95 -2.88
C GLN A 71 -2.93 -18.03 -2.04
N ARG A 72 -2.31 -17.62 -0.94
CA ARG A 72 -1.92 -18.55 0.12
C ARG A 72 -3.16 -19.24 0.66
N ARG A 73 -3.03 -20.53 1.00
CA ARG A 73 -4.13 -21.32 1.56
C ARG A 73 -4.84 -20.55 2.69
N PRO A 74 -6.17 -20.35 2.60
CA PRO A 74 -6.90 -19.62 3.61
C PRO A 74 -6.77 -20.33 4.96
N LEU A 75 -6.52 -19.54 6.00
CA LEU A 75 -6.59 -20.02 7.37
C LEU A 75 -8.07 -20.26 7.73
N PRO A 76 -8.38 -21.30 8.52
CA PRO A 76 -9.75 -21.51 8.98
C PRO A 76 -10.22 -20.27 9.73
N LEU A 77 -11.40 -19.77 9.35
CA LEU A 77 -12.06 -18.68 10.05
C LEU A 77 -12.39 -19.19 11.47
N ARG A 78 -11.72 -18.64 12.48
CA ARG A 78 -12.08 -18.87 13.88
C ARG A 78 -13.33 -18.05 14.18
N ASP A 79 -14.35 -18.67 14.76
CA ASP A 79 -15.55 -18.00 15.24
C ASP A 79 -15.18 -16.94 16.29
N ARG A 80 -14.97 -15.69 15.85
CA ARG A 80 -14.80 -14.55 16.76
C ARG A 80 -16.17 -14.01 17.11
N HIS A 81 -16.89 -14.75 17.96
CA HIS A 81 -18.03 -14.20 18.67
C HIS A 81 -17.51 -13.53 19.96
N GLY A 82 -17.38 -12.21 19.93
CA GLY A 82 -17.59 -11.33 21.09
C GLY A 82 -16.64 -11.36 22.30
N ASP A 83 -15.32 -11.29 22.14
CA ASP A 83 -14.43 -10.90 23.26
C ASP A 83 -13.23 -10.08 22.74
N ASP A 84 -13.39 -8.76 22.66
CA ASP A 84 -12.26 -7.83 22.69
C ASP A 84 -12.35 -7.07 24.02
N PRO A 85 -11.48 -7.34 25.01
CA PRO A 85 -11.46 -6.56 26.23
C PRO A 85 -10.92 -5.17 25.89
N THR A 86 -11.80 -4.16 25.93
CA THR A 86 -11.38 -2.75 25.93
C THR A 86 -10.25 -2.55 26.95
N PRO A 87 -9.17 -1.82 26.62
CA PRO A 87 -8.07 -1.61 27.55
C PRO A 87 -8.59 -0.83 28.77
N GLY A 88 -8.64 -1.49 29.93
CA GLY A 88 -8.97 -0.86 31.21
C GLY A 88 -7.92 0.19 31.60
N PRO A 89 -8.29 1.21 32.39
CA PRO A 89 -7.39 2.31 32.71
C PRO A 89 -6.18 1.83 33.53
N ALA A 90 -4.99 2.27 33.11
CA ALA A 90 -3.72 1.98 33.75
C ALA A 90 -3.73 2.44 35.22
N ARG A 91 -3.64 1.50 36.15
CA ARG A 91 -3.38 1.80 37.57
C ARG A 91 -1.91 2.17 37.72
N LEU A 92 -1.62 3.46 37.92
CA LEU A 92 -0.30 3.90 38.40
C LEU A 92 -0.07 3.34 39.81
N GLY A 93 0.96 2.51 39.97
CA GLY A 93 1.47 2.11 41.28
C GLY A 93 2.22 3.26 41.97
N PRO A 94 2.28 3.29 43.31
CA PRO A 94 2.88 4.41 44.04
C PRO A 94 4.40 4.44 43.85
N ALA A 95 4.91 5.61 43.47
CA ALA A 95 6.32 5.92 43.39
C ALA A 95 6.98 5.71 44.77
N ARG A 96 7.97 4.80 44.84
CA ARG A 96 8.87 4.75 45.99
C ARG A 96 9.87 5.90 45.87
N LEU A 97 9.58 7.00 46.56
CA LEU A 97 10.54 8.05 46.86
C LEU A 97 11.53 7.50 47.90
N GLY A 98 12.83 7.58 47.61
CA GLY A 98 13.88 7.23 48.56
C GLY A 98 13.94 8.19 49.75
N GLN A 99 14.20 7.64 50.92
CA GLN A 99 14.84 8.29 52.07
C GLN A 99 15.87 7.26 52.57
N ALA A 100 17.16 7.52 52.42
CA ALA A 100 18.06 8.27 53.33
C ALA A 100 18.78 7.29 54.26
#